data_AF-A0A832ICR2-F1
#
_entry.id   AF-A0A832ICR2-F1
#
_cell.length_a   1.000
_cell.length_b   1.000
_cell.length_c   1.000
_cell.angle_alpha   90.00
_cell.angle_beta   90.00
_cell.angle_gamma   90.00
#
_symmetry.space_group_name_H-M   'P 1'
#
loop_
_entity.id
_entity.type
_entity.pdbx_description
1 polymer ?
#
loop_
_entity_poly.entity_id
_entity_poly.type
_entity_poly.pdbx_seq_one_letter_code
_entity_poly.pdbx_strand_id
1 'polypeptide(L)'
;MALSETQKDKIKNLLIRKIEDKLERYSRESSSMPFLVRLIQDSEKVAAYSFIQSVSTTLGMSIYEEVSKIIAEESAEECFTKYDIGGVISKDQKIVIEEIVRQLR
;
A
#
# COMPACT_ATOMS: atom_id res chain seq x y z
N MET A 1 -20.44 9.99 -13.58
CA MET A 1 -19.90 11.34 -13.90
C MET A 1 -18.46 11.18 -14.29
N ALA A 2 -17.99 11.93 -15.29
CA ALA A 2 -16.56 11.96 -15.60
C ALA A 2 -15.84 12.83 -14.54
N LEU A 3 -14.60 12.47 -14.20
CA LEU A 3 -13.75 13.28 -13.32
C LEU A 3 -13.46 14.63 -13.96
N SER A 4 -13.38 15.69 -13.15
CA SER A 4 -12.93 17.01 -13.58
C SER A 4 -11.47 16.96 -14.05
N GLU A 5 -11.05 17.90 -14.90
CA GLU A 5 -9.64 17.97 -15.31
C GLU A 5 -8.72 18.21 -14.10
N THR A 6 -9.18 19.01 -13.12
CA THR A 6 -8.45 19.24 -11.87
C THR A 6 -8.27 17.96 -11.05
N GLN A 7 -9.30 17.11 -10.96
CA GLN A 7 -9.21 15.80 -10.31
C GLN A 7 -8.22 14.89 -11.04
N LYS A 8 -8.27 14.84 -12.38
CA LYS A 8 -7.34 14.04 -13.18
C LYS A 8 -5.89 14.48 -12.97
N ASP A 9 -5.63 15.78 -12.95
CA ASP A 9 -4.29 16.33 -12.72
C ASP A 9 -3.79 16.04 -11.30
N LYS A 10 -4.64 16.19 -10.28
CA LYS A 10 -4.31 15.82 -8.89
C LYS A 10 -3.96 14.33 -8.79
N ILE A 11 -4.76 13.45 -9.40
CA ILE A 11 -4.53 12.00 -9.40
C ILE A 11 -3.22 11.66 -10.15
N LYS A 12 -2.99 12.28 -11.31
CA LYS A 12 -1.75 12.09 -12.09
C LYS A 12 -0.53 12.48 -11.27
N ASN A 13 -0.53 13.66 -10.66
CA ASN A 13 0.57 14.14 -9.84
C ASN A 13 0.80 13.25 -8.61
N LEU A 14 -0.28 12.75 -7.99
CA LEU A 14 -0.21 11.78 -6.90
C LEU A 14 0.49 10.49 -7.36
N LEU A 15 0.09 9.91 -8.49
CA LEU A 15 0.68 8.69 -9.02
C LEU A 15 2.17 8.86 -9.35
N ILE A 16 2.54 9.96 -10.02
CA ILE A 16 3.93 10.28 -10.33
C ILE A 16 4.76 10.33 -9.05
N ARG A 17 4.32 11.14 -8.07
CA ARG A 17 5.02 11.29 -6.80
C ARG A 17 5.19 9.97 -6.07
N LYS A 18 4.15 9.13 -6.01
CA LYS A 18 4.23 7.82 -5.33
C LYS A 18 5.22 6.87 -5.99
N ILE A 19 5.30 6.89 -7.32
CA ILE A 19 6.27 6.08 -8.07
C ILE A 19 7.68 6.62 -7.86
N GLU A 20 7.88 7.95 -7.90
CA GLU A 20 9.17 8.59 -7.63
C GLU A 20 9.67 8.32 -6.21
N ASP A 21 8.82 8.52 -5.20
CA ASP A 21 9.13 8.23 -3.79
C ASP A 21 9.52 6.75 -3.62
N LYS A 22 8.85 5.85 -4.36
CA LYS A 22 9.15 4.41 -4.31
C LYS A 22 10.48 4.09 -4.98
N LEU A 23 10.77 4.69 -6.13
CA LEU A 23 12.04 4.54 -6.85
C LEU A 23 13.21 5.04 -6.02
N GLU A 24 13.09 6.22 -5.41
CA GLU A 24 14.14 6.83 -4.59
C GLU A 24 14.44 6.01 -3.32
N ARG A 25 13.40 5.48 -2.68
CA ARG A 25 13.52 4.76 -1.40
C ARG A 25 13.60 3.26 -1.54
N TYR A 26 13.59 2.73 -2.77
CA TYR A 26 13.54 1.29 -2.97
C TYR A 26 14.80 0.63 -2.37
N SER A 27 14.57 -0.08 -1.27
CA SER A 27 15.49 -1.07 -0.73
C SER A 27 14.78 -2.41 -0.81
N ARG A 28 15.52 -3.47 -1.14
CA ARG A 28 14.94 -4.81 -1.20
C ARG A 28 14.34 -5.14 0.17
N GLU A 29 13.04 -5.42 0.19
CA GLU A 29 12.29 -5.71 1.43
C GLU A 29 12.86 -6.92 2.19
N SER A 30 13.48 -7.87 1.46
CA SER A 30 14.21 -8.99 2.04
C SER A 30 15.43 -9.36 1.19
N SER A 31 16.53 -9.70 1.86
CA SER A 31 17.71 -10.34 1.25
C SER A 31 17.52 -11.85 1.06
N SER A 32 16.62 -12.48 1.83
CA SER A 32 16.36 -13.93 1.77
C SER A 32 15.13 -14.22 0.93
N MET A 33 15.35 -14.49 -0.36
CA MET A 33 14.31 -14.87 -1.34
C MET A 33 14.64 -16.20 -2.04
N PRO A 34 14.87 -17.29 -1.28
CA PRO A 34 15.45 -18.53 -1.81
C PRO A 34 14.60 -19.19 -2.90
N PHE A 35 13.26 -19.13 -2.76
CA PHE A 35 12.34 -19.67 -3.76
C PHE A 35 12.43 -18.90 -5.10
N LEU A 36 12.35 -17.57 -5.04
CA LEU A 36 12.42 -16.70 -6.23
C LEU A 36 13.77 -16.82 -6.94
N VAL A 37 14.86 -16.88 -6.17
CA VAL A 37 16.21 -17.11 -6.71
C VAL A 37 16.29 -18.46 -7.42
N ARG A 38 15.70 -19.52 -6.85
CA ARG A 38 15.72 -20.85 -7.47
C ARG A 38 14.82 -20.97 -8.70
N LEU A 39 13.69 -20.26 -8.70
CA LEU A 39 12.73 -20.26 -9.79
C LEU A 39 13.24 -19.48 -11.01
N ILE A 40 13.74 -18.26 -10.79
CA ILE A 40 14.13 -17.34 -11.87
C ILE A 40 15.58 -17.55 -12.30
N GLN A 41 16.46 -17.97 -11.37
CA GLN A 41 17.88 -18.29 -11.57
C GLN A 41 18.77 -17.14 -12.09
N ASP A 42 18.19 -15.97 -12.32
CA ASP A 42 18.83 -14.75 -12.79
C ASP A 42 18.64 -13.65 -11.75
N SER A 43 19.73 -13.16 -11.18
CA SER A 43 19.71 -12.17 -10.09
C SER A 43 19.10 -10.83 -10.49
N GLU A 44 19.31 -10.40 -11.74
CA GLU A 44 18.76 -9.13 -12.25
C GLU A 44 17.26 -9.25 -12.41
N LYS A 45 16.78 -10.37 -12.97
CA LYS A 45 15.34 -10.63 -13.10
C LYS A 45 14.64 -10.77 -11.75
N VAL A 46 15.28 -11.40 -10.76
CA VAL A 46 14.76 -11.44 -9.38
C VAL A 46 14.66 -10.02 -8.79
N ALA A 47 15.67 -9.17 -9.00
CA ALA A 47 15.64 -7.80 -8.53
C ALA A 47 14.52 -6.97 -9.20
N ALA A 48 14.37 -7.10 -10.53
CA ALA A 48 13.32 -6.45 -11.29
C ALA A 48 11.92 -6.91 -10.85
N TYR A 49 11.72 -8.22 -10.65
CA TYR A 49 10.47 -8.76 -10.12
C TYR A 49 10.12 -8.16 -8.75
N SER A 50 11.09 -8.14 -7.84
CA SER A 50 10.91 -7.60 -6.48
C SER A 50 10.53 -6.12 -6.52
N PHE A 51 11.18 -5.37 -7.41
CA PHE A 51 10.87 -3.96 -7.62
C PHE A 51 9.45 -3.76 -8.15
N ILE A 52 9.08 -4.46 -9.22
CA ILE A 52 7.74 -4.40 -9.81
C ILE A 52 6.68 -4.74 -8.76
N GLN A 53 6.88 -5.82 -7.99
CA GLN A 53 5.97 -6.20 -6.94
C GLN A 53 5.81 -5.10 -5.89
N SER A 54 6.92 -4.48 -5.46
CA SER A 54 6.89 -3.41 -4.46
C SER A 54 6.21 -2.13 -4.99
N VAL A 55 6.32 -1.83 -6.29
CA VAL A 55 5.54 -0.77 -6.95
C VAL A 55 4.05 -1.14 -6.99
N SER A 56 3.72 -2.36 -7.41
CA SER A 56 2.34 -2.84 -7.50
C SER A 56 1.63 -2.82 -6.15
N THR A 57 2.28 -3.20 -5.05
CA THR A 57 1.70 -3.11 -3.70
C THR A 57 1.49 -1.66 -3.26
N THR A 58 2.40 -0.77 -3.63
CA THR A 58 2.25 0.68 -3.37
C THR A 58 1.01 1.21 -4.09
N LEU A 59 0.87 0.92 -5.39
CA LEU A 59 -0.29 1.35 -6.18
C LEU A 59 -1.61 0.67 -5.75
N GLY A 60 -1.56 -0.61 -5.37
CA GLY A 60 -2.74 -1.43 -5.09
C GLY A 60 -3.24 -1.42 -3.64
N MET A 61 -2.48 -0.90 -2.68
CA MET A 61 -2.95 -0.79 -1.29
C MET A 61 -2.96 0.65 -0.78
N SER A 62 -1.96 1.48 -1.13
CA SER A 62 -1.78 2.78 -0.48
C SER A 62 -2.48 3.95 -1.18
N ILE A 63 -2.83 3.81 -2.46
CA ILE A 63 -3.25 4.96 -3.28
C ILE A 63 -4.76 5.15 -3.33
N TYR A 64 -5.54 4.09 -3.15
CA TYR A 64 -6.99 4.16 -3.30
C TYR A 64 -7.63 5.19 -2.36
N GLU A 65 -7.21 5.24 -1.10
CA GLU A 65 -7.75 6.18 -0.13
C GLU A 65 -7.47 7.64 -0.51
N GLU A 66 -6.25 7.94 -0.97
CA GLU A 66 -5.86 9.28 -1.41
C GLU A 66 -6.60 9.69 -2.70
N VAL A 67 -6.81 8.75 -3.64
CA VAL A 67 -7.62 9.00 -4.84
C VAL A 67 -9.08 9.22 -4.48
N SER A 68 -9.65 8.42 -3.58
CA SER A 68 -11.02 8.60 -3.10
C SER A 68 -11.22 9.98 -2.47
N LYS A 69 -10.24 10.46 -1.70
CA LYS A 69 -10.26 11.82 -1.15
C LYS A 69 -10.31 12.88 -2.25
N ILE A 70 -9.44 12.78 -3.26
CA ILE A 70 -9.40 13.73 -4.39
C ILE A 70 -10.75 13.77 -5.14
N ILE A 71 -11.38 12.61 -5.31
CA ILE A 71 -12.70 12.51 -5.98
C ILE A 71 -13.79 13.16 -5.12
N ALA A 72 -13.79 12.90 -3.82
CA ALA A 72 -14.84 13.37 -2.92
C ALA A 72 -14.72 14.88 -2.58
N GLU A 73 -13.51 15.44 -2.56
CA GLU A 73 -13.21 16.85 -2.20
C GLU A 73 -14.03 17.90 -2.97
N GLU A 74 -14.50 17.60 -4.19
CA GLU A 74 -15.29 18.56 -4.97
C GLU A 74 -16.77 18.63 -4.59
N SER A 75 -17.29 17.61 -3.88
CA SER A 75 -18.73 17.46 -3.64
C SER A 75 -19.12 17.20 -2.20
N ALA A 76 -18.22 16.65 -1.39
CA ALA A 76 -18.46 16.38 0.01
C ALA A 76 -18.04 17.56 0.88
N GLU A 77 -18.80 17.80 1.95
CA GLU A 77 -18.51 18.82 2.97
C GLU A 77 -17.20 18.52 3.71
N GLU A 78 -16.93 17.24 3.97
CA GLU A 78 -15.73 16.78 4.66
C GLU A 78 -15.14 15.54 3.97
N CYS A 79 -13.81 15.49 3.89
CA CYS A 79 -13.05 14.39 3.27
C CYS A 79 -11.73 14.16 4.02
N PHE A 80 -11.61 13.00 4.67
CA PHE A 80 -10.43 12.63 5.45
C PHE A 80 -9.85 11.29 4.97
N THR A 81 -8.54 11.13 5.18
CA THR A 81 -7.83 9.86 5.02
C THR A 81 -7.33 9.42 6.40
N LYS A 82 -7.07 8.13 6.57
CA LYS A 82 -6.58 7.53 7.82
C LYS A 82 -7.49 7.86 9.00
N TYR A 83 -8.81 7.74 8.79
CA TYR A 83 -9.76 7.94 9.88
C TYR A 83 -9.50 6.90 10.97
N ASP A 84 -9.13 7.36 12.15
CA ASP A 84 -8.90 6.48 13.28
C ASP A 84 -10.25 5.95 13.75
N ILE A 85 -10.45 4.65 13.59
CA ILE A 85 -11.67 3.97 14.04
C ILE A 85 -11.52 3.87 15.56
N GLY A 86 -11.87 4.96 16.24
CA GLY A 86 -11.74 5.07 17.68
C GLY A 86 -12.29 3.82 18.37
N GLY A 87 -11.48 3.25 19.26
CA GLY A 87 -11.80 1.99 19.93
C GLY A 87 -10.58 1.47 20.67
N VAL A 88 -10.81 0.91 21.86
CA VAL A 88 -9.77 0.18 22.61
C VAL A 88 -10.06 -1.30 22.49
N ILE A 89 -9.03 -2.09 22.20
CA ILE A 89 -9.14 -3.55 22.24
C ILE A 89 -9.50 -3.94 23.69
N SER A 90 -10.65 -4.57 23.88
CA SER A 90 -11.06 -5.04 25.19
C SER A 90 -10.13 -6.14 25.69
N LYS A 91 -10.10 -6.35 27.00
CA LYS A 91 -9.26 -7.41 27.59
C LYS A 91 -9.62 -8.79 27.00
N ASP A 92 -10.90 -9.06 26.78
CA ASP A 92 -11.38 -10.33 26.21
C ASP A 92 -10.97 -10.48 24.75
N GLN A 93 -11.06 -9.41 23.95
CA GLN A 93 -10.58 -9.40 22.57
C GLN A 93 -9.08 -9.68 22.51
N LYS A 94 -8.30 -9.10 23.43
CA LYS A 94 -6.86 -9.34 23.51
C LYS A 94 -6.53 -10.80 23.84
N ILE A 95 -7.27 -11.41 24.78
CA ILE A 95 -7.09 -12.83 25.15
C ILE A 95 -7.31 -13.73 23.92
N VAL A 96 -8.37 -13.48 23.14
CA VAL A 96 -8.66 -14.25 21.91
C VAL A 96 -7.52 -14.13 20.90
N ILE A 97 -6.98 -12.93 20.70
CA ILE A 97 -5.83 -12.72 19.79
C ILE A 97 -4.60 -13.50 20.28
N GLU A 98 -4.29 -13.44 21.57
CA GLU A 98 -3.15 -14.16 22.16
C GLU A 98 -3.30 -15.68 22.02
N GLU A 99 -4.51 -16.21 22.18
CA GLU A 99 -4.80 -17.63 22.04
C GLU A 99 -4.61 -18.11 20.60
N ILE A 100 -5.11 -17.36 19.61
CA ILE A 100 -4.89 -17.65 18.18
C ILE A 100 -3.39 -17.67 17.87
N VAL A 101 -2.63 -16.66 18.31
CA VAL A 101 -1.18 -16.59 18.08
C VAL A 101 -0.45 -17.77 18.71
N ARG A 102 -0.89 -18.22 19.88
CA ARG A 102 -0.31 -19.38 20.57
C ARG A 102 -0.57 -20.68 19.82
N GLN A 103 -1.73 -20.85 19.18
CA GLN A 103 -2.05 -22.04 18.40
C GLN A 103 -1.27 -22.12 17.07
N LEU A 104 -0.77 -21.00 16.56
CA LEU A 104 0.02 -20.93 15.33
C LEU A 104 1.53 -21.18 15.56
N ARG A 105 1.98 -21.22 16.82
CA ARG A 105 3.37 -21.55 17.21
C ARG A 105 3.52 -23.03 17.52
#